data_AF-A0A9E5JL79-F1
#
_entry.id   AF-A0A9E5JL79-F1
#
_cell.length_a   1.000
_cell.length_b   1.000
_cell.length_c   1.000
_cell.angle_alpha   90.00
_cell.angle_beta   90.00
_cell.angle_gamma   90.00
#
_symmetry.space_group_name_H-M   'P 1'
#
loop_
_entity.id
_entity.type
_entity.pdbx_description
1 polymer ?
#
loop_
_entity_poly.entity_id
_entity_poly.type
_entity_poly.pdbx_seq_one_letter_code
_entity_poly.pdbx_strand_id
1 'polypeptide(L)' 'MKITVVIASLALFFASFLLFAYAFAVPDEFKAIMFFTGILSIALSLAIPFHILGSRE' A
#
# COMPACT_ATOMS: atom_id res chain seq x y z
N MET A 1 -15.27 14.09 -6.12
CA MET A 1 -14.01 14.27 -6.88
C MET A 1 -13.13 13.05 -6.68
N LYS A 2 -12.89 12.28 -7.74
CA LYS A 2 -12.18 11.00 -7.74
C LYS A 2 -10.63 11.13 -7.56
N ILE A 3 -10.09 12.35 -7.43
CA ILE A 3 -8.66 12.65 -7.28
C ILE A 3 -8.08 12.22 -5.93
N THR A 4 -8.88 12.29 -4.86
CA THR A 4 -8.45 11.92 -3.50
C THR A 4 -8.11 10.42 -3.41
N VAL A 5 -8.86 9.58 -4.13
CA VAL A 5 -8.62 8.14 -4.24
C VAL A 5 -7.29 7.85 -4.92
N VAL A 6 -6.97 8.59 -5.99
CA VAL A 6 -5.70 8.47 -6.70
C VAL A 6 -4.54 8.87 -5.79
N ILE A 7 -4.67 9.99 -5.07
CA ILE A 7 -3.64 10.47 -4.13
C ILE A 7 -3.43 9.46 -3.00
N ALA A 8 -4.50 8.90 -2.41
CA ALA A 8 -4.39 7.89 -1.37
C ALA A 8 -3.71 6.60 -1.89
N SER A 9 -4.00 6.20 -3.12
CA SER A 9 -3.41 5.03 -3.76
C SER A 9 -1.91 5.23 -4.03
N LEU A 10 -1.52 6.43 -4.47
CA LEU A 10 -0.12 6.83 -4.61
C LEU A 10 0.61 6.85 -3.26
N ALA A 11 -0.03 7.37 -2.21
CA ALA A 11 0.55 7.37 -0.87
C ALA A 11 0.80 5.94 -0.36
N LEU A 12 -0.16 5.02 -0.53
CA LEU A 12 -0.01 3.59 -0.22
C LEU A 12 1.11 2.94 -1.03
N PHE A 13 1.25 3.31 -2.30
CA PHE A 13 2.34 2.83 -3.16
C PHE A 13 3.70 3.22 -2.59
N PHE A 14 3.91 4.50 -2.30
CA PHE A 14 5.18 4.98 -1.74
C PHE A 14 5.45 4.44 -0.34
N ALA A 15 4.41 4.31 0.49
CA ALA A 15 4.52 3.71 1.82
C ALA A 15 5.00 2.25 1.74
N SER A 16 4.61 1.49 0.71
CA SER A 16 5.06 0.10 0.55
C SER A 16 6.58 -0.01 0.41
N PHE A 17 7.25 0.89 -0.32
CA PHE A 17 8.71 0.89 -0.42
C PHE A 17 9.37 1.16 0.93
N LEU A 18 8.83 2.10 1.72
CA LEU A 18 9.34 2.38 3.06
C LEU A 18 9.15 1.18 3.99
N LEU A 19 7.99 0.52 3.93
CA LEU A 19 7.72 -0.68 4.72
C LEU A 19 8.65 -1.84 4.35
N PHE A 20 8.90 -2.07 3.06
CA PHE A 20 9.84 -3.11 2.62
C PHE A 20 11.29 -2.79 3.00
N ALA A 21 11.72 -1.54 2.85
CA ALA A 21 13.06 -1.12 3.27
C ALA A 21 13.24 -1.29 4.78
N TYR A 22 12.23 -0.89 5.57
CA TYR A 22 12.29 -0.95 7.02
C TYR A 22 12.05 -2.36 7.59
N ALA A 23 11.45 -3.28 6.82
CA ALA A 23 11.24 -4.67 7.23
C ALA A 23 12.55 -5.41 7.56
N PHE A 24 13.70 -4.94 7.08
CA PHE A 24 15.00 -5.51 7.41
C PHE A 24 15.70 -4.84 8.59
N ALA A 25 15.17 -3.70 9.07
CA ALA A 25 15.71 -2.91 10.18
C ALA A 25 14.96 -3.11 11.50
N VAL A 26 13.78 -3.75 11.48
CA VAL A 26 13.00 -4.07 12.69
C VAL A 26 13.51 -5.33 13.40
N PRO A 27 13.22 -5.48 14.71
CA PRO A 27 13.49 -6.72 15.45
C PRO A 27 12.90 -7.95 14.75
N ASP A 28 13.56 -9.10 14.87
CA ASP A 28 13.23 -10.33 14.12
C ASP A 28 11.75 -10.74 14.21
N GLU A 29 11.14 -10.54 15.38
CA GLU A 29 9.74 -10.83 15.68
C GLU A 29 8.76 -10.06 14.76
N PHE A 30 9.13 -8.85 14.33
CA PHE A 30 8.30 -7.97 13.53
C PHE A 30 8.63 -7.98 12.03
N LYS A 31 9.74 -8.61 11.62
CA LYS A 31 10.18 -8.62 10.21
C LYS A 31 9.10 -9.17 9.28
N ALA A 32 8.52 -10.31 9.63
CA ALA A 32 7.48 -10.95 8.83
C ALA A 32 6.22 -10.06 8.71
N ILE A 33 5.80 -9.45 9.83
CA ILE A 33 4.61 -8.59 9.86
C ILE A 33 4.85 -7.31 9.04
N MET A 34 6.01 -6.67 9.17
CA MET A 34 6.33 -5.47 8.40
C MET A 34 6.43 -5.76 6.91
N PHE A 35 7.05 -6.88 6.54
CA PHE A 35 7.12 -7.30 5.15
C PHE A 35 5.72 -7.57 4.57
N PHE A 36 4.89 -8.30 5.31
CA PHE A 36 3.51 -8.57 4.90
C PHE A 36 2.65 -7.30 4.79
N THR A 37 2.84 -6.34 5.69
CA THR A 37 2.17 -5.03 5.65
C THR A 37 2.57 -4.23 4.40
N GLY A 38 3.83 -4.36 3.95
CA GLY A 38 4.27 -3.83 2.66
C GLY A 38 3.53 -4.46 1.48
N ILE A 39 3.36 -5.78 1.49
CA ILE A 39 2.58 -6.51 0.46
C ILE A 39 1.13 -6.04 0.43
N LEU A 40 0.49 -5.91 1.59
CA LEU A 40 -0.88 -5.40 1.68
C LEU A 40 -0.98 -3.97 1.16
N SER A 41 -0.01 -3.12 1.51
CA SER A 41 0.00 -1.71 1.09
C SER A 41 0.11 -1.58 -0.44
N ILE A 42 0.96 -2.37 -1.10
CA ILE A 42 1.08 -2.34 -2.57
C ILE A 42 -0.13 -2.99 -3.26
N ALA A 43 -0.70 -4.06 -2.69
CA ALA A 43 -1.91 -4.68 -3.22
C ALA A 43 -3.10 -3.72 -3.16
N LEU A 44 -3.29 -3.02 -2.03
CA LEU A 44 -4.35 -2.03 -1.86
C LEU A 44 -4.16 -0.79 -2.74
N SER A 45 -2.92 -0.32 -2.91
CA SER A 45 -2.59 0.76 -3.83
C SER A 45 -3.10 0.49 -5.25
N LEU A 46 -3.07 -0.77 -5.69
CA LEU A 46 -3.59 -1.18 -7.00
C LEU A 46 -5.09 -1.47 -6.94
N ALA A 47 -5.59 -2.16 -5.91
CA ALA A 47 -6.99 -2.58 -5.83
C ALA A 47 -7.98 -1.41 -5.67
N ILE A 48 -7.65 -0.42 -4.83
CA ILE A 48 -8.49 0.75 -4.52
C ILE A 48 -8.90 1.54 -5.78
N PRO A 49 -7.97 1.97 -6.67
CA PRO A 49 -8.35 2.72 -7.86
C PRO A 49 -9.19 1.86 -8.81
N PHE A 50 -8.89 0.57 -8.99
CA PHE A 50 -9.69 -0.29 -9.87
C PHE A 50 -11.12 -0.50 -9.37
N HIS A 51 -11.32 -0.69 -8.06
CA HIS A 51 -12.67 -0.87 -7.51
C HIS A 51 -13.47 0.44 -7.41
N ILE A 52 -12.84 1.53 -6.99
CA ILE A 52 -13.56 2.78 -6.70
C ILE A 52 -13.68 3.68 -7.95
N LEU A 53 -12.68 3.69 -8.83
CA LEU A 53 -12.70 4.50 -10.05
C LEU A 53 -13.30 3.75 -11.25
N GLY A 54 -13.12 2.43 -11.29
CA GLY A 54 -13.63 1.55 -12.35
C GLY A 54 -15.15 1.35 -12.33
N SER A 55 -15.82 1.66 -11.21
CA SER A 55 -17.28 1.70 -11.16
C SER A 55 -17.79 2.92 -11.95
N ARG A 56 -18.23 2.65 -13.18
CA ARG A 56 -19.08 3.52 -14.01
C ARG A 56 -20.52 3.06 -13.80
N GLU A 57 -21.27 3.77 -12.97
CA GLU A 57 -22.68 4.02 -13.30
C GLU A 57 -22.73 5.06 -14.42
#